data_AF-A0A3A6T6W3-F1
#
_entry.id   AF-A0A3A6T6W3-F1
#
_cell.length_a   1.000
_cell.length_b   1.000
_cell.length_c   1.000
_cell.angle_alpha   90.00
_cell.angle_beta   90.00
_cell.angle_gamma   90.00
#
_symmetry.space_group_name_H-M   'P 1'
#
loop_
_entity.id
_entity.type
_entity.pdbx_description
1 polymer ?
#
loop_
_entity_poly.entity_id
_entity_poly.type
_entity_poly.pdbx_seq_one_letter_code
_entity_poly.pdbx_strand_id
1 'polypeptide(L)'
;MVITFFNVKKNQGKLLAEIEAYFHKCYRDTPELLKQNHFTELDGEHGQINERHYRLLPITNWFDETAKFVGCQAVVEVTRMREMKNKSSHETSYYITSLASDVEGIARYIRKHWTIENSQHWALDVTFNLVPRHKSYDRLID
;
A
#
# COMPACT_ATOMS: atom_id res chain seq x y z
N MET A 1 -12.48 -3.13 19.42
CA MET A 1 -11.21 -2.42 19.16
C MET A 1 -11.27 -1.88 17.74
N VAL A 2 -11.07 -0.58 17.53
CA VAL A 2 -11.03 0.02 16.18
C VAL A 2 -9.60 -0.20 15.65
N ILE A 3 -9.48 -0.84 14.49
CA ILE A 3 -8.18 -1.03 13.83
C ILE A 3 -7.88 0.21 12.99
N THR A 4 -6.73 0.83 13.20
CA THR A 4 -6.34 2.05 12.51
C THR A 4 -5.12 1.81 11.62
N PHE A 5 -5.17 2.36 10.40
CA PHE A 5 -4.06 2.33 9.43
C PHE A 5 -3.84 3.72 8.86
N PHE A 6 -2.59 4.17 8.83
CA PHE A 6 -2.18 5.44 8.24
C PHE A 6 -1.08 5.20 7.20
N ASN A 7 -1.33 5.59 5.95
CA ASN A 7 -0.30 5.62 4.92
C ASN A 7 0.63 6.83 5.12
N VAL A 8 1.93 6.59 5.28
CA VAL A 8 2.94 7.66 5.42
C VAL A 8 3.23 8.23 4.04
N LYS A 9 2.76 9.46 3.83
CA LYS A 9 2.87 10.13 2.53
C LYS A 9 4.18 10.92 2.43
N LYS A 10 4.66 11.10 1.19
CA LYS A 10 5.90 11.85 0.92
C LYS A 10 5.91 13.30 1.44
N ASN A 11 4.75 13.92 1.62
CA ASN A 11 4.65 15.27 2.22
C ASN A 11 4.94 15.29 3.74
N GLN A 12 5.11 14.13 4.38
CA GLN A 12 5.55 13.96 5.76
C GLN A 12 7.05 13.62 5.82
N GLY A 13 7.89 14.41 5.15
CA GLY A 13 9.28 14.03 4.85
C GLY A 13 10.17 13.69 6.06
N LYS A 14 9.98 14.34 7.22
CA LYS A 14 10.75 14.03 8.44
C LYS A 14 10.41 12.64 8.99
N LEU A 15 9.11 12.35 9.14
CA LEU A 15 8.60 11.06 9.59
C LEU A 15 9.03 9.93 8.64
N LEU A 16 8.91 10.17 7.34
CA LEU A 16 9.33 9.19 6.33
C LEU A 16 10.84 8.89 6.45
N ALA A 17 11.69 9.92 6.58
CA ALA A 17 13.12 9.75 6.71
C ALA A 17 13.53 9.01 8.01
N GLU A 18 12.84 9.27 9.12
CA GLU A 18 13.04 8.55 10.39
C GLU A 18 12.71 7.06 10.24
N ILE A 19 11.55 6.75 9.65
CA ILE A 19 11.12 5.37 9.39
C ILE A 19 12.13 4.66 8.48
N GLU A 20 12.50 5.28 7.34
CA GLU A 20 13.47 4.71 6.40
C GLU A 20 14.82 4.44 7.06
N ALA A 21 15.32 5.39 7.86
CA ALA A 21 16.58 5.23 8.58
C ALA A 21 16.52 4.06 9.57
N TYR A 22 15.41 3.87 10.26
CA TYR A 22 15.28 2.79 11.23
C TYR A 22 15.10 1.43 10.58
N PHE A 23 14.32 1.32 9.49
CA PHE A 23 14.26 0.10 8.69
C PHE A 23 15.65 -0.27 8.17
N HIS A 24 16.40 0.69 7.63
CA HIS A 24 17.76 0.48 7.17
C HIS A 24 18.69 -0.01 8.30
N LYS A 25 18.56 0.55 9.50
CA LYS A 25 19.27 0.07 10.69
C LYS A 25 18.89 -1.37 11.04
N CYS A 26 17.60 -1.71 11.04
CA CYS A 26 17.14 -3.08 11.31
C CYS A 26 17.65 -4.08 10.28
N TYR A 27 17.66 -3.73 9.00
CA TYR A 27 18.24 -4.57 7.95
C TYR A 27 19.71 -4.90 8.19
N ARG A 28 20.49 -3.93 8.71
CA ARG A 28 21.91 -4.10 9.00
C ARG A 28 22.16 -4.86 10.31
N ASP A 29 21.48 -4.45 11.37
CA ASP A 29 21.87 -4.80 12.74
C ASP A 29 21.01 -5.95 13.31
N THR A 30 19.76 -6.08 12.86
CA THR A 30 18.78 -7.07 13.38
C THR A 30 17.87 -7.66 12.28
N PRO A 31 18.44 -8.20 11.18
CA PRO A 31 17.64 -8.66 10.05
C PRO A 31 16.68 -9.81 10.42
N GLU A 32 16.99 -10.59 11.45
CA GLU A 32 16.15 -11.68 11.96
C GLU A 32 14.80 -11.18 12.47
N LEU A 33 14.74 -9.97 13.05
CA LEU A 33 13.49 -9.36 13.49
C LEU A 33 12.53 -9.13 12.31
N LEU A 34 13.06 -8.62 11.20
CA LEU A 34 12.29 -8.37 9.99
C LEU A 34 11.90 -9.67 9.29
N LYS A 35 12.79 -10.68 9.26
CA LYS A 35 12.50 -12.00 8.70
C LYS A 35 11.38 -12.73 9.46
N GLN A 36 11.36 -12.61 10.79
CA GLN A 36 10.32 -13.23 11.63
C GLN A 36 8.97 -12.55 11.46
N ASN A 37 8.96 -11.25 11.18
CA ASN A 37 7.76 -10.43 10.99
C ASN A 37 7.52 -10.09 9.52
N HIS A 38 7.74 -11.07 8.64
CA HIS A 38 7.63 -10.91 7.19
C HIS A 38 6.52 -11.77 6.61
N PHE A 39 5.88 -11.25 5.56
CA PHE A 39 4.95 -11.99 4.73
C PHE A 39 5.16 -11.62 3.26
N THR A 40 5.02 -12.58 2.36
CA THR A 40 5.07 -12.35 0.91
C THR A 40 3.76 -12.76 0.27
N GLU A 41 3.28 -11.93 -0.64
CA GLU A 41 2.23 -12.28 -1.59
C GLU A 41 2.79 -12.29 -3.00
N LEU A 42 2.43 -13.31 -3.77
CA LEU A 42 2.72 -13.40 -5.20
C LEU A 42 1.41 -13.59 -5.95
N ASP A 43 1.08 -12.66 -6.83
CA ASP A 43 -0.06 -12.76 -7.73
C ASP A 43 0.41 -12.64 -9.18
N GLY A 44 -0.30 -13.28 -10.10
CA GLY A 44 -0.04 -13.10 -11.52
C GLY A 44 -1.31 -13.18 -12.35
N GLU A 45 -1.45 -12.25 -13.29
CA GLU A 45 -2.57 -12.24 -14.24
C GLU A 45 -2.12 -11.65 -15.57
N HIS A 46 -2.62 -12.19 -16.69
CA HIS A 46 -2.36 -11.68 -18.05
C HIS A 46 -0.87 -11.43 -18.39
N GLY A 47 0.04 -12.28 -17.89
CA GLY A 47 1.49 -12.16 -18.16
C GLY A 47 2.20 -11.09 -17.34
N GLN A 48 1.56 -10.61 -16.27
CA GLN A 48 2.15 -9.75 -15.26
C GLN A 48 2.36 -10.54 -13.97
N ILE A 49 3.49 -10.32 -13.32
CA ILE A 49 3.80 -10.83 -11.98
C ILE A 49 3.79 -9.66 -11.01
N ASN A 50 3.14 -9.82 -9.86
CA ASN A 50 3.11 -8.88 -8.76
C ASN A 50 3.60 -9.57 -7.50
N GLU A 51 4.76 -9.18 -7.03
CA GLU A 51 5.29 -9.63 -5.74
C GLU A 51 5.18 -8.50 -4.73
N ARG A 52 4.75 -8.83 -3.52
CA ARG A 52 4.65 -7.89 -2.41
C ARG A 52 5.32 -8.47 -1.19
N HIS A 53 6.20 -7.71 -0.56
CA HIS A 53 6.77 -8.05 0.73
C HIS A 53 6.25 -7.09 1.78
N TYR A 54 5.78 -7.65 2.88
CA TYR A 54 5.29 -6.93 4.05
C TYR A 54 6.27 -7.20 5.18
N ARG A 55 6.81 -6.17 5.81
CA ARG A 55 7.70 -6.31 6.97
C ARG A 55 7.19 -5.43 8.09
N LEU A 56 6.84 -6.06 9.20
CA LEU A 56 6.34 -5.38 10.37
C LEU A 56 7.47 -5.10 11.35
N LEU A 57 7.52 -3.86 11.82
CA LEU A 57 8.45 -3.37 12.80
C LEU A 57 7.68 -2.75 13.98
N PRO A 58 7.77 -3.31 15.20
CA PRO A 58 7.12 -2.73 16.36
C PRO A 58 7.63 -1.31 16.67
N ILE A 59 6.70 -0.43 17.03
CA ILE A 59 7.02 0.91 17.53
C ILE A 59 7.50 0.77 18.97
N THR A 60 8.74 1.19 19.22
CA THR A 60 9.32 1.26 20.57
C THR A 60 9.82 2.69 20.83
N ASN A 61 11.00 2.85 21.41
CA ASN A 61 11.59 4.14 21.73
C ASN A 61 12.25 4.84 20.53
N TRP A 62 12.15 4.27 19.33
CA TRP A 62 12.76 4.83 18.12
C TRP A 62 11.87 5.81 17.37
N PHE A 63 10.59 5.87 17.71
CA PHE A 63 9.59 6.62 16.98
C PHE A 63 9.20 7.87 17.76
N ASP A 64 9.71 9.03 17.35
CA ASP A 64 9.52 10.26 18.10
C ASP A 64 8.08 10.83 17.98
N GLU A 65 7.32 10.42 16.95
CA GLU A 65 5.96 10.90 16.70
C GLU A 65 4.85 10.13 17.43
N THR A 66 5.15 9.35 18.47
CA THR A 66 4.16 8.56 19.24
C THR A 66 2.95 9.38 19.71
N ALA A 67 3.14 10.66 20.04
CA ALA A 67 2.06 11.57 20.45
C ALA A 67 1.05 11.87 19.34
N LYS A 68 1.44 11.81 18.06
CA LYS A 68 0.51 11.98 16.91
C LYS A 68 -0.19 10.68 16.54
N PHE A 69 0.43 9.54 16.84
CA PHE A 69 -0.04 8.21 16.48
C PHE A 69 -0.40 7.40 17.73
N VAL A 70 -1.14 8.01 18.66
CA VAL A 70 -1.55 7.36 19.91
C VAL A 70 -2.32 6.07 19.63
N GLY A 71 -1.91 4.99 20.28
CA GLY A 71 -2.50 3.66 20.10
C GLY A 71 -1.97 2.89 18.89
N CYS A 72 -1.09 3.48 18.08
CA CYS A 72 -0.34 2.74 17.07
C CYS A 72 0.78 1.92 17.73
N GLN A 73 1.00 0.70 17.22
CA GLN A 73 1.89 -0.29 17.83
C GLN A 73 3.01 -0.73 16.89
N ALA A 74 2.87 -0.53 15.57
CA ALA A 74 3.88 -0.94 14.61
C ALA A 74 3.87 -0.07 13.34
N VAL A 75 4.99 -0.14 12.61
CA VAL A 75 5.13 0.35 11.23
C VAL A 75 5.32 -0.85 10.32
N VAL A 76 4.70 -0.81 9.14
CA VAL A 76 4.80 -1.85 8.11
C VAL A 76 5.40 -1.25 6.86
N GLU A 77 6.54 -1.78 6.44
CA GLU A 77 7.10 -1.55 5.11
C GLU A 77 6.39 -2.49 4.13
N VAL A 78 5.95 -1.94 3.01
CA VAL A 78 5.37 -2.69 1.89
C VAL A 78 6.17 -2.40 0.64
N THR A 79 6.96 -3.39 0.22
CA THR A 79 7.67 -3.36 -1.06
C THR A 79 6.81 -4.05 -2.12
N ARG A 80 6.60 -3.39 -3.26
CA ARG A 80 5.84 -3.91 -4.40
C ARG A 80 6.75 -3.99 -5.61
N MET A 81 6.82 -5.17 -6.21
CA MET A 81 7.52 -5.41 -7.46
C MET A 81 6.50 -5.87 -8.48
N ARG A 82 6.49 -5.21 -9.63
CA ARG A 82 5.61 -5.56 -10.75
C ARG A 82 6.48 -5.78 -11.96
N GLU A 83 6.34 -6.93 -12.59
CA GLU A 83 7.04 -7.29 -13.80
C GLU A 83 6.04 -7.58 -14.92
N MET A 84 6.30 -7.02 -16.10
CA MET A 84 5.50 -7.27 -17.30
C MET A 84 6.39 -7.17 -18.53
N LYS A 85 6.67 -8.31 -19.19
CA LYS A 85 7.49 -8.47 -20.41
C LYS A 85 8.77 -7.63 -20.46
N ASN A 86 8.66 -6.33 -20.75
CA ASN A 86 9.77 -5.40 -20.96
C ASN A 86 9.85 -4.28 -19.91
N LYS A 87 9.01 -4.32 -18.86
CA LYS A 87 8.96 -3.30 -17.82
C LYS A 87 8.90 -3.95 -16.45
N SER A 88 9.75 -3.48 -15.56
CA SER A 88 9.65 -3.73 -14.12
C SER A 88 9.46 -2.41 -13.39
N SER A 89 8.70 -2.43 -12.30
CA SER A 89 8.57 -1.30 -11.39
C SER A 89 8.72 -1.77 -9.95
N HIS A 90 9.40 -0.97 -9.15
CA HIS A 90 9.62 -1.21 -7.74
C HIS A 90 9.15 0.01 -6.94
N GLU A 91 8.33 -0.22 -5.93
CA GLU A 91 7.82 0.84 -5.05
C GLU A 91 7.82 0.36 -3.60
N THR A 92 8.26 1.23 -2.70
CA THR A 92 8.16 1.02 -1.25
C THR A 92 7.21 2.04 -0.65
N SER A 93 6.33 1.59 0.24
CA SER A 93 5.45 2.45 1.03
C SER A 93 5.47 2.02 2.49
N TYR A 94 5.14 2.94 3.40
CA TYR A 94 5.10 2.67 4.83
C TYR A 94 3.71 2.94 5.40
N TYR A 95 3.28 2.09 6.32
CA TYR A 95 2.00 2.19 7.00
C TYR A 95 2.19 2.13 8.51
N ILE A 96 1.54 3.02 9.26
CA ILE A 96 1.49 2.96 10.72
C ILE A 96 0.18 2.28 11.12
N THR A 97 0.23 1.33 12.04
CA THR A 97 -0.94 0.52 12.44
C THR A 97 -1.07 0.38 13.95
N SER A 98 -2.31 0.25 14.42
CA SER A 98 -2.64 -0.14 15.80
C SER A 98 -2.42 -1.62 16.12
N LEU A 99 -2.06 -2.44 15.14
CA LEU A 99 -1.81 -3.87 15.32
C LEU A 99 -0.32 -4.12 15.60
N ALA A 100 -0.01 -4.91 16.63
CA ALA A 100 1.38 -5.26 17.01
C ALA A 100 1.93 -6.52 16.33
N SER A 101 1.07 -7.39 15.80
CA SER A 101 1.43 -8.71 15.28
C SER A 101 0.44 -9.16 14.20
N ASP A 102 0.65 -10.36 13.64
CA ASP A 102 -0.10 -10.91 12.50
C ASP A 102 0.11 -10.11 11.21
N VAL A 103 1.34 -10.15 10.69
CA VAL A 103 1.73 -9.47 9.45
C VAL A 103 0.89 -9.90 8.24
N GLU A 104 0.42 -11.14 8.22
CA GLU A 104 -0.47 -11.66 7.17
C GLU A 104 -1.87 -11.02 7.24
N GLY A 105 -2.46 -10.97 8.44
CA GLY A 105 -3.70 -10.24 8.68
C GLY A 105 -3.59 -8.77 8.30
N ILE A 106 -2.49 -8.13 8.68
CA ILE A 106 -2.20 -6.75 8.33
C ILE A 106 -2.08 -6.57 6.81
N ALA A 107 -1.37 -7.46 6.11
CA ALA A 107 -1.25 -7.43 4.66
C ALA A 107 -2.63 -7.47 3.97
N ARG A 108 -3.54 -8.34 4.43
CA ARG A 108 -4.92 -8.40 3.95
C ARG A 108 -5.69 -7.09 4.19
N TYR A 109 -5.52 -6.46 5.35
CA TYR A 109 -6.15 -5.17 5.64
C TYR A 109 -5.63 -4.06 4.73
N ILE A 110 -4.30 -3.95 4.56
CA ILE A 110 -3.66 -2.98 3.66
C ILE A 110 -4.16 -3.19 2.23
N ARG A 111 -4.26 -4.44 1.77
CA ARG A 111 -4.76 -4.78 0.43
C ARG A 111 -6.21 -4.32 0.24
N LYS A 112 -7.10 -4.64 1.19
CA LYS A 112 -8.50 -4.20 1.15
C LYS A 112 -8.63 -2.68 1.14
N HIS A 113 -7.84 -1.99 1.96
CA HIS A 113 -7.85 -0.53 2.02
C HIS A 113 -7.45 0.08 0.67
N TRP A 114 -6.40 -0.45 0.05
CA TRP A 114 -5.94 0.00 -1.27
C TRP A 114 -6.97 -0.26 -2.38
N THR A 115 -7.64 -1.42 -2.35
CA THR A 115 -8.73 -1.70 -3.31
C THR A 115 -9.86 -0.68 -3.17
N ILE A 116 -10.26 -0.29 -1.95
CA ILE A 116 -11.32 0.70 -1.74
C ILE A 116 -10.91 2.07 -2.28
N GLU A 117 -9.69 2.53 -1.98
CA GLU A 117 -9.16 3.80 -2.49
C GLU A 117 -9.07 3.79 -4.03
N ASN A 118 -8.58 2.70 -4.62
CA ASN A 118 -8.43 2.57 -6.07
C ASN A 118 -9.77 2.35 -6.80
N SER A 119 -10.76 1.72 -6.16
CA SER A 119 -12.11 1.56 -6.72
C SER A 119 -12.91 2.87 -6.73
N GLN A 120 -12.58 3.86 -5.90
CA GLN A 120 -13.15 5.20 -6.04
C GLN A 120 -12.71 5.90 -7.34
N HIS A 121 -11.55 5.55 -7.88
CA HIS A 121 -11.12 6.10 -9.18
C HIS A 121 -11.94 5.55 -10.35
N TRP A 122 -12.54 4.36 -10.24
CA TRP A 122 -13.42 3.84 -11.29
C TRP A 122 -14.84 4.41 -11.20
N ALA A 123 -15.31 4.77 -10.01
CA ALA A 123 -16.62 5.40 -9.84
C ALA A 123 -16.67 6.85 -10.35
N LEU A 124 -15.52 7.55 -10.41
CA LEU A 124 -15.43 8.91 -10.94
C LEU A 124 -15.51 8.99 -12.47
N ASP A 125 -15.11 7.94 -13.21
CA ASP A 125 -15.15 7.93 -14.68
C ASP A 125 -16.54 7.60 -15.27
N VAL A 126 -17.51 7.13 -14.46
CA VAL A 126 -18.85 6.76 -14.95
C VAL A 126 -19.91 7.86 -14.77
N THR A 127 -19.58 8.95 -14.08
CA THR A 127 -20.51 10.07 -13.79
C THR A 127 -20.32 11.31 -14.67
N PHE A 128 -19.67 11.20 -15.83
CA PHE A 128 -19.58 12.30 -16.82
C PHE A 128 -20.04 11.93 -18.24
N ASN A 129 -21.01 11.01 -18.37
CA ASN A 129 -21.68 10.72 -19.65
C ASN A 129 -23.21 10.88 -19.56
N LEU A 130 -23.68 12.02 -19.03
CA LEU A 130 -25.09 12.40 -19.07
C LEU A 130 -25.30 13.66 -19.91
N VAL A 131 -25.25 13.52 -21.24
CA VAL A 131 -26.18 14.23 -22.12
C VAL A 131 -26.56 13.31 -23.29
N PRO A 132 -27.77 12.73 -23.32
CA PRO A 132 -28.29 12.16 -24.55
C PRO A 132 -28.81 13.30 -25.43
N ARG A 133 -28.22 13.50 -26.61
CA ARG A 133 -28.90 14.26 -27.67
C ARG A 133 -29.24 13.31 -28.83
N HIS A 134 -30.50 12.91 -28.85
CA HIS A 134 -31.20 12.44 -30.05
C HIS A 134 -31.02 13.46 -31.21
N LYS A 135 -30.70 12.99 -32.41
CA LYS A 135 -31.66 12.87 -33.51
C LYS A 135 -31.06 12.18 -34.74
N SER A 136 -31.93 11.40 -35.36
CA SER A 136 -31.82 10.54 -36.53
C SER A 136 -31.25 11.20 -37.78
N TYR A 137 -30.63 10.43 -38.68
CA TYR A 137 -31.00 10.37 -40.11
C TYR A 137 -30.57 9.04 -40.72
N ASP A 138 -31.44 8.55 -41.60
CA ASP A 138 -31.49 7.28 -42.31
C ASP A 138 -30.27 6.92 -43.18
N ARG A 139 -30.20 5.60 -43.46
CA ARG A 139 -29.77 4.89 -44.70
C ARG A 139 -29.01 5.70 -45.77
N LEU A 140 -27.95 5.11 -46.33
CA LEU A 140 -27.80 4.68 -47.75
C LEU A 140 -26.42 3.96 -47.88
N ILE A 141 -26.41 2.64 -48.11
CA ILE A 141 -25.97 1.91 -49.34
C ILE A 141 -24.45 1.65 -49.42
N ASP A 142 -24.13 0.34 -49.49
CA ASP A 142 -22.95 -0.38 -50.02
C ASP A 142 -21.54 0.23 -49.96
#